data_AF-A0A0F5VJL1-F1
#
_entry.id   AF-A0A0F5VJL1-F1
#
_cell.length_a   1.000
_cell.length_b   1.000
_cell.length_c   1.000
_cell.angle_alpha   90.00
_cell.angle_beta   90.00
_cell.angle_gamma   90.00
#
_symmetry.space_group_name_H-M   'P 1'
#
loop_
_entity.id
_entity.type
_entity.pdbx_description
1 polymer ?
#
loop_
_entity_poly.entity_id
_entity_poly.type
_entity_poly.pdbx_seq_one_letter_code
_entity_poly.pdbx_strand_id
1 'polypeptide(L)'
;HVPTCRGMRWPILAGIAKVESNHATGHGIAANGDIRPRIYGVLLNGSGAGGNTTAFPDTDGGRWDGTASGERAVGPFQFLPSTWQGVGKDANGDQAADPHNADDAALGAAIYLCGNGRDLSQRTQLKAAIFQYNHSGAYVANVLGWIDQYTAAAKDPGLGNVSGTVRTVLATALAQRGVPYSWGGGNAQGPSYGICCSPSGKSGASIKGFDCSGLTTYAYAQVGIQLPRTAAAQAGVGRRIPASLGASALKPGDLVFYAYAPGRDSTIYHVGIYLGGGQMVNAARPGTVIRQDAVTAMSGYAGG
;
A
#
# COMPACT_ATOMS: atom_id res chain seq x y z
N HIS A 1 1.35 -25.17 -3.45
CA HIS A 1 0.04 -25.53 -2.87
C HIS A 1 -1.15 -24.73 -3.41
N VAL A 2 -0.99 -23.94 -4.49
CA VAL A 2 -2.12 -23.29 -5.18
C VAL A 2 -2.06 -23.50 -6.71
N PRO A 3 -1.83 -24.73 -7.21
CA PRO A 3 -1.31 -24.94 -8.56
C PRO A 3 -2.35 -24.71 -9.68
N THR A 4 -3.64 -24.69 -9.33
CA THR A 4 -4.76 -24.52 -10.27
C THR A 4 -5.30 -23.09 -10.31
N CYS A 5 -4.80 -22.20 -9.45
CA CYS A 5 -5.30 -20.84 -9.36
C CYS A 5 -4.57 -19.92 -10.32
N ARG A 6 -5.32 -19.33 -11.25
CA ARG A 6 -4.77 -18.36 -12.19
C ARG A 6 -4.99 -16.94 -11.67
N GLY A 7 -4.02 -16.06 -11.90
CA GLY A 7 -4.18 -14.63 -11.62
C GLY A 7 -4.10 -14.23 -10.15
N MET A 8 -3.74 -15.15 -9.24
CA MET A 8 -3.32 -14.79 -7.89
C MET A 8 -2.09 -13.87 -7.98
N ARG A 9 -2.15 -12.74 -7.27
CA ARG A 9 -1.12 -11.69 -7.28
C ARG A 9 -1.10 -11.00 -5.93
N TRP A 10 0.07 -10.52 -5.50
CA TRP A 10 0.22 -9.87 -4.18
C TRP A 10 -0.81 -8.76 -3.91
N PRO A 11 -1.27 -7.94 -4.89
CA PRO A 11 -2.30 -6.94 -4.64
C PRO A 11 -3.61 -7.50 -4.11
N ILE A 12 -3.96 -8.75 -4.46
CA ILE A 12 -5.17 -9.42 -3.96
C ILE A 12 -5.05 -9.66 -2.45
N LEU A 13 -3.95 -10.29 -2.02
CA LEU A 13 -3.70 -10.58 -0.60
C LEU A 13 -3.56 -9.29 0.21
N ALA A 14 -2.84 -8.32 -0.32
CA ALA A 14 -2.72 -7.01 0.31
C ALA A 14 -4.07 -6.28 0.41
N GLY A 15 -4.97 -6.44 -0.57
CA GLY A 15 -6.31 -5.88 -0.50
C GLY A 15 -7.12 -6.44 0.68
N ILE A 16 -7.06 -7.75 0.92
CA ILE A 16 -7.71 -8.39 2.07
C ILE A 16 -7.07 -7.93 3.38
N ALA A 17 -5.76 -8.09 3.55
CA ALA A 17 -5.06 -7.72 4.79
C ALA A 17 -5.24 -6.23 5.15
N LYS A 18 -5.36 -5.35 4.14
CA LYS A 18 -5.66 -3.93 4.35
C LYS A 18 -7.03 -3.71 5.00
N VAL A 19 -8.05 -4.45 4.57
CA VAL A 19 -9.41 -4.31 5.12
C VAL A 19 -9.53 -5.03 6.46
N GLU A 20 -8.89 -6.18 6.61
CA GLU A 20 -9.02 -7.02 7.81
C GLU A 20 -8.27 -6.50 9.03
N SER A 21 -7.02 -6.06 8.84
CA SER A 21 -6.16 -5.65 9.96
C SER A 21 -5.43 -4.34 9.71
N ASN A 22 -5.75 -3.66 8.61
CA ASN A 22 -4.96 -2.54 8.13
C ASN A 22 -3.47 -2.91 8.02
N HIS A 23 -3.17 -4.08 7.45
CA HIS A 23 -1.82 -4.65 7.36
C HIS A 23 -1.11 -4.81 8.72
N ALA A 24 -1.83 -5.31 9.73
CA ALA A 24 -1.30 -5.46 11.09
C ALA A 24 -0.71 -4.15 11.66
N THR A 25 -1.22 -2.99 11.26
CA THR A 25 -0.71 -1.70 11.72
C THR A 25 -0.77 -1.62 13.24
N GLY A 26 0.34 -1.27 13.89
CA GLY A 26 0.47 -1.22 15.35
C GLY A 26 1.06 -2.48 15.99
N HIS A 27 1.37 -3.50 15.18
CA HIS A 27 1.99 -4.73 15.63
C HIS A 27 3.44 -4.85 15.14
N GLY A 28 4.29 -5.49 15.93
CA GLY A 28 5.62 -5.91 15.50
C GLY A 28 5.52 -7.18 14.66
N ILE A 29 6.23 -7.22 13.54
CA ILE A 29 6.34 -8.39 12.66
C ILE A 29 7.80 -8.83 12.68
N ALA A 30 8.06 -10.02 13.20
CA ALA A 30 9.39 -10.60 13.24
C ALA A 30 9.82 -11.09 11.84
N ALA A 31 11.12 -11.34 11.67
CA ALA A 31 11.67 -11.78 10.38
C ALA A 31 11.13 -13.13 9.89
N ASN A 32 10.65 -13.98 10.81
CA ASN A 32 9.98 -15.25 10.51
C ASN A 32 8.47 -15.12 10.27
N GLY A 33 7.94 -13.89 10.21
CA GLY A 33 6.52 -13.60 9.97
C GLY A 33 5.67 -13.45 11.23
N ASP A 34 6.20 -13.72 12.43
CA ASP A 34 5.38 -13.71 13.65
C ASP A 34 4.90 -12.30 14.02
N ILE A 35 3.59 -12.17 14.23
CA ILE A 35 2.97 -10.89 14.58
C ILE A 35 2.69 -10.84 16.09
N ARG A 36 3.21 -9.80 16.75
CA ARG A 36 3.02 -9.56 18.20
C ARG A 36 2.68 -8.09 18.50
N PRO A 37 1.74 -7.81 19.42
CA PRO A 37 0.81 -8.77 20.04
C PRO A 37 -0.08 -9.45 18.98
N ARG A 38 -0.72 -10.57 19.31
CA ARG A 38 -1.63 -11.25 18.37
C ARG A 38 -2.82 -10.37 18.00
N ILE A 39 -3.37 -10.58 16.81
CA ILE A 39 -4.52 -9.82 16.29
C ILE A 39 -5.79 -10.64 16.51
N TYR A 40 -6.73 -10.08 17.26
CA TYR A 40 -8.02 -10.71 17.55
C TYR A 40 -9.17 -9.80 17.14
N GLY A 41 -10.14 -10.36 16.44
CA GLY A 41 -11.42 -9.74 16.18
C GLY A 41 -12.32 -9.71 17.42
N VAL A 42 -13.50 -9.12 17.25
CA VAL A 42 -14.54 -9.14 18.29
C VAL A 42 -15.02 -10.57 18.54
N LEU A 43 -15.44 -10.87 19.77
CA LEU A 43 -16.06 -12.15 20.09
C LEU A 43 -17.41 -12.24 19.37
N LEU A 44 -17.59 -13.29 18.57
CA LEU A 44 -18.79 -13.51 17.76
C LEU A 44 -19.89 -14.21 18.56
N ASN A 45 -20.39 -13.54 19.60
CA ASN A 45 -21.46 -14.04 20.49
C ASN A 45 -22.88 -13.48 20.20
N GLY A 46 -23.12 -12.83 19.06
CA GLY A 46 -24.41 -12.21 18.74
C GLY A 46 -24.77 -10.91 19.50
N SER A 47 -23.82 -10.27 20.19
CA SER A 47 -24.06 -9.08 21.02
C SER A 47 -24.36 -7.77 20.26
N GLY A 48 -24.17 -7.74 18.95
CA GLY A 48 -24.22 -6.55 18.09
C GLY A 48 -22.89 -5.77 18.03
N ALA A 49 -21.92 -6.07 18.91
CA ALA A 49 -20.63 -5.39 18.93
C ALA A 49 -19.87 -5.61 17.61
N GLY A 50 -19.46 -4.53 16.94
CA GLY A 50 -18.79 -4.62 15.63
C GLY A 50 -19.66 -5.21 14.51
N GLY A 51 -20.99 -5.20 14.65
CA GLY A 51 -21.92 -5.77 13.67
C GLY A 51 -22.17 -7.27 13.85
N ASN A 52 -21.64 -7.88 14.91
CA ASN A 52 -21.86 -9.28 15.27
C ASN A 52 -23.31 -9.53 15.73
N THR A 53 -24.23 -9.84 14.83
CA THR A 53 -25.62 -10.20 15.17
C THR A 53 -25.88 -11.70 15.21
N THR A 54 -24.89 -12.52 14.85
CA THR A 54 -24.98 -13.98 14.78
C THR A 54 -23.92 -14.59 15.68
N ALA A 55 -24.33 -15.45 16.61
CA ALA A 55 -23.39 -16.18 17.45
C ALA A 55 -22.71 -17.31 16.67
N PHE A 56 -21.39 -17.42 16.81
CA PHE A 56 -20.56 -18.51 16.28
C PHE A 56 -19.98 -19.30 17.47
N PRO A 57 -20.29 -20.61 17.58
CA PRO A 57 -19.72 -21.45 18.62
C PRO A 57 -18.21 -21.63 18.42
N ASP A 58 -17.50 -21.90 19.51
CA ASP A 58 -16.07 -22.26 19.48
C ASP A 58 -15.85 -23.53 18.65
N THR A 59 -14.83 -23.51 17.79
CA THR A 59 -14.47 -24.63 16.91
C THR A 59 -13.08 -25.20 17.14
N ASP A 60 -12.27 -24.59 18.02
CA ASP A 60 -10.87 -24.97 18.21
C ASP A 60 -10.44 -25.11 19.68
N GLY A 61 -11.36 -24.91 20.63
CA GLY A 61 -11.06 -25.02 22.06
C GLY A 61 -10.28 -23.83 22.60
N GLY A 62 -10.34 -22.68 21.93
CA GLY A 62 -9.54 -21.49 22.23
C GLY A 62 -8.08 -21.58 21.79
N ARG A 63 -7.74 -22.51 20.89
CA ARG A 63 -6.36 -22.75 20.45
C ARG A 63 -5.76 -21.50 19.81
N TRP A 64 -6.52 -20.83 18.93
CA TRP A 64 -6.01 -19.70 18.18
C TRP A 64 -6.39 -18.36 18.78
N ASP A 65 -7.51 -18.25 19.50
CA ASP A 65 -8.02 -16.98 20.00
C ASP A 65 -8.07 -16.85 21.54
N GLY A 66 -7.73 -17.93 22.25
CA GLY A 66 -7.63 -17.97 23.70
C GLY A 66 -8.98 -18.02 24.44
N THR A 67 -10.09 -18.36 23.77
CA THR A 67 -11.42 -18.43 24.41
C THR A 67 -12.22 -19.66 23.98
N ALA A 68 -12.86 -20.33 24.93
CA ALA A 68 -13.84 -21.40 24.66
C ALA A 68 -15.29 -20.88 24.62
N SER A 69 -15.51 -19.58 24.85
CA SER A 69 -16.85 -18.96 24.99
C SER A 69 -17.50 -18.56 23.65
N GLY A 70 -16.93 -18.98 22.53
CA GLY A 70 -17.32 -18.59 21.18
C GLY A 70 -16.11 -18.24 20.32
N GLU A 71 -16.36 -17.86 19.07
CA GLU A 71 -15.33 -17.69 18.05
C GLU A 71 -14.84 -16.25 17.91
N ARG A 72 -13.56 -16.06 17.56
CA ARG A 72 -13.00 -14.78 17.07
C ARG A 72 -12.28 -14.97 15.76
N ALA A 73 -12.30 -13.92 14.95
CA ALA A 73 -11.38 -13.80 13.83
C ALA A 73 -9.94 -13.62 14.34
N VAL A 74 -8.98 -14.33 13.76
CA VAL A 74 -7.57 -14.34 14.19
C VAL A 74 -6.61 -13.90 13.10
N GLY A 75 -5.53 -13.25 13.50
CA GLY A 75 -4.40 -12.93 12.64
C GLY A 75 -4.62 -11.77 11.67
N PRO A 76 -3.64 -11.48 10.80
CA PRO A 76 -3.65 -10.31 9.91
C PRO A 76 -4.71 -10.40 8.81
N PHE A 77 -5.22 -11.60 8.55
CA PHE A 77 -6.29 -11.89 7.60
C PHE A 77 -7.64 -12.19 8.27
N GLN A 78 -7.73 -12.12 9.61
CA GLN A 78 -8.98 -12.28 10.36
C GLN A 78 -9.75 -13.57 10.01
N PHE A 79 -9.05 -14.71 9.98
CA PHE A 79 -9.69 -16.00 9.76
C PHE A 79 -10.55 -16.40 10.95
N LEU A 80 -11.72 -17.00 10.71
CA LEU A 80 -12.32 -17.86 11.72
C LEU A 80 -11.48 -19.14 11.84
N PRO A 81 -11.18 -19.63 13.05
CA PRO A 81 -10.52 -20.91 13.29
C PRO A 81 -11.07 -22.09 12.46
N SER A 82 -12.39 -22.19 12.31
CA SER A 82 -13.02 -23.18 11.42
C SER A 82 -12.62 -23.04 9.93
N THR A 83 -12.47 -21.83 9.42
CA THR A 83 -11.95 -21.59 8.07
C THR A 83 -10.47 -21.94 8.00
N TRP A 84 -9.69 -21.53 9.02
CA TRP A 84 -8.26 -21.83 9.10
C TRP A 84 -7.97 -23.33 9.06
N GLN A 85 -8.79 -24.16 9.71
CA GLN A 85 -8.64 -25.62 9.69
C GLN A 85 -8.61 -26.20 8.27
N GLY A 86 -9.34 -25.60 7.33
CA GLY A 86 -9.39 -26.04 5.93
C GLY A 86 -8.27 -25.49 5.04
N VAL A 87 -7.68 -24.34 5.39
CA VAL A 87 -6.77 -23.60 4.48
C VAL A 87 -5.37 -23.39 5.02
N GLY A 88 -5.15 -23.59 6.32
CA GLY A 88 -3.88 -23.35 6.99
C GLY A 88 -2.76 -24.22 6.43
N LYS A 89 -1.62 -23.58 6.15
CA LYS A 89 -0.38 -24.21 5.69
C LYS A 89 0.80 -23.46 6.27
N ASP A 90 1.83 -24.22 6.64
CA ASP A 90 3.16 -23.73 6.96
C ASP A 90 3.79 -23.15 5.69
N ALA A 91 4.02 -21.84 5.68
CA ALA A 91 4.60 -21.10 4.58
C ALA A 91 6.02 -20.61 4.89
N ASN A 92 6.35 -20.39 6.16
CA ASN A 92 7.68 -19.93 6.59
C ASN A 92 8.67 -21.10 6.83
N GLY A 93 8.18 -22.34 6.83
CA GLY A 93 8.96 -23.58 6.94
C GLY A 93 9.33 -23.98 8.37
N ASP A 94 8.61 -23.46 9.39
CA ASP A 94 8.90 -23.73 10.81
C ASP A 94 8.16 -24.95 11.39
N GLN A 95 7.45 -25.70 10.53
CA GLN A 95 6.65 -26.87 10.86
C GLN A 95 5.35 -26.57 11.62
N ALA A 96 4.96 -25.31 11.74
CA ALA A 96 3.66 -24.89 12.26
C ALA A 96 2.85 -24.15 11.19
N ALA A 97 1.53 -24.31 11.23
CA ALA A 97 0.61 -23.46 10.48
C ALA A 97 -0.11 -22.55 11.49
N ASP A 98 0.40 -21.33 11.68
CA ASP A 98 -0.09 -20.35 12.66
C ASP A 98 -0.85 -19.22 11.94
N PRO A 99 -2.16 -19.02 12.18
CA PRO A 99 -2.91 -17.92 11.57
C PRO A 99 -2.43 -16.53 12.05
N HIS A 100 -1.65 -16.45 13.13
CA HIS A 100 -1.01 -15.22 13.60
C HIS A 100 0.35 -14.94 12.94
N ASN A 101 0.87 -15.87 12.16
CA ASN A 101 2.05 -15.67 11.34
C ASN A 101 1.66 -15.06 9.98
N ALA A 102 2.37 -14.02 9.54
CA ALA A 102 2.05 -13.29 8.33
C ALA A 102 2.17 -14.14 7.05
N ASP A 103 3.19 -15.00 6.97
CA ASP A 103 3.47 -15.82 5.79
C ASP A 103 2.42 -16.93 5.65
N ASP A 104 2.14 -17.64 6.74
CA ASP A 104 1.14 -18.69 6.81
C ASP A 104 -0.26 -18.15 6.50
N ALA A 105 -0.64 -17.04 7.15
CA ALA A 105 -1.94 -16.43 6.95
C ALA A 105 -2.12 -15.94 5.51
N ALA A 106 -1.06 -15.39 4.88
CA ALA A 106 -1.09 -15.00 3.48
C ALA A 106 -1.28 -16.20 2.54
N LEU A 107 -0.60 -17.32 2.79
CA LEU A 107 -0.79 -18.56 2.03
C LEU A 107 -2.20 -19.13 2.23
N GLY A 108 -2.71 -19.17 3.46
CA GLY A 108 -4.07 -19.59 3.76
C GLY A 108 -5.11 -18.73 3.04
N ALA A 109 -4.91 -17.41 2.97
CA ALA A 109 -5.79 -16.50 2.24
C ALA A 109 -5.75 -16.75 0.74
N ALA A 110 -4.56 -17.03 0.21
CA ALA A 110 -4.43 -17.40 -1.19
C ALA A 110 -5.20 -18.69 -1.52
N ILE A 111 -5.05 -19.73 -0.68
CA ILE A 111 -5.77 -21.00 -0.84
C ILE A 111 -7.28 -20.77 -0.78
N TYR A 112 -7.75 -20.00 0.21
CA TYR A 112 -9.18 -19.75 0.40
C TYR A 112 -9.82 -19.01 -0.78
N LEU A 113 -9.17 -17.94 -1.26
CA LEU A 113 -9.63 -17.15 -2.40
C LEU A 113 -9.60 -17.94 -3.71
N CYS A 114 -8.61 -18.81 -3.88
CA CYS A 114 -8.46 -19.63 -5.08
C CYS A 114 -9.49 -20.77 -5.14
N GLY A 115 -9.91 -21.31 -3.99
CA GLY A 115 -10.86 -22.41 -3.90
C GLY A 115 -10.50 -23.57 -4.84
N ASN A 116 -11.48 -24.04 -5.59
CA ASN A 116 -11.31 -25.18 -6.51
C ASN A 116 -10.68 -24.82 -7.88
N GLY A 117 -9.92 -23.72 -7.98
CA GLY A 117 -9.21 -23.33 -9.21
C GLY A 117 -9.83 -22.14 -9.96
N ARG A 118 -10.22 -21.09 -9.24
CA ARG A 118 -10.71 -19.84 -9.85
C ARG A 118 -9.63 -19.16 -10.71
N ASP A 119 -10.06 -18.42 -11.71
CA ASP A 119 -9.24 -17.46 -12.44
C ASP A 119 -9.46 -16.05 -11.88
N LEU A 120 -8.60 -15.64 -10.95
CA LEU A 120 -8.65 -14.34 -10.28
C LEU A 120 -8.16 -13.17 -11.15
N SER A 121 -7.74 -13.45 -12.40
CA SER A 121 -7.60 -12.39 -13.41
C SER A 121 -8.95 -11.90 -13.91
N GLN A 122 -9.99 -12.76 -13.84
CA GLN A 122 -11.36 -12.41 -14.21
C GLN A 122 -12.05 -11.67 -13.07
N ARG A 123 -12.44 -10.42 -13.31
CA ARG A 123 -13.03 -9.55 -12.28
C ARG A 123 -14.26 -10.17 -11.61
N THR A 124 -15.12 -10.85 -12.37
CA THR A 124 -16.31 -11.55 -11.83
C THR A 124 -15.93 -12.67 -10.86
N GLN A 125 -14.92 -13.48 -11.20
CA GLN A 125 -14.47 -14.56 -10.30
C GLN A 125 -13.75 -14.01 -9.08
N LEU A 126 -12.98 -12.93 -9.23
CA LEU A 126 -12.36 -12.23 -8.10
C LEU A 126 -13.41 -11.67 -7.15
N LYS A 127 -14.49 -11.05 -7.65
CA LYS A 127 -15.63 -10.60 -6.82
C LYS A 127 -16.23 -11.77 -6.03
N ALA A 128 -16.48 -12.89 -6.70
CA ALA A 128 -17.06 -14.08 -6.07
C ALA A 128 -16.13 -14.70 -5.01
N ALA A 129 -14.81 -14.68 -5.23
CA ALA A 129 -13.82 -15.12 -4.25
C ALA A 129 -13.81 -14.24 -2.99
N ILE A 130 -13.84 -12.91 -3.17
CA ILE A 130 -13.87 -11.97 -2.05
C ILE A 130 -15.21 -12.06 -1.30
N PHE A 131 -16.31 -12.28 -2.02
CA PHE A 131 -17.62 -12.47 -1.39
C PHE A 131 -17.71 -13.78 -0.59
N GLN A 132 -17.05 -14.84 -1.04
CA GLN A 132 -16.87 -16.06 -0.24
C GLN A 132 -16.06 -15.78 1.04
N TYR A 133 -15.09 -14.87 0.97
CA TYR A 133 -14.32 -14.42 2.13
C TYR A 133 -15.22 -13.73 3.16
N ASN A 134 -16.06 -12.81 2.70
CA ASN A 134 -17.05 -12.12 3.52
C ASN A 134 -18.27 -11.75 2.64
N HIS A 135 -19.46 -12.22 3.03
CA HIS A 135 -20.72 -12.12 2.26
C HIS A 135 -21.34 -10.71 2.29
N SER A 136 -20.51 -9.67 2.21
CA SER A 136 -20.91 -8.26 2.19
C SER A 136 -20.48 -7.59 0.90
N GLY A 137 -21.44 -7.04 0.16
CA GLY A 137 -21.15 -6.26 -1.05
C GLY A 137 -20.28 -5.03 -0.78
N ALA A 138 -20.44 -4.39 0.39
CA ALA A 138 -19.63 -3.26 0.80
C ALA A 138 -18.17 -3.68 1.08
N TYR A 139 -17.98 -4.82 1.73
CA TYR A 139 -16.65 -5.41 1.93
C TYR A 139 -15.97 -5.72 0.60
N VAL A 140 -16.68 -6.38 -0.33
CA VAL A 140 -16.17 -6.69 -1.66
C VAL A 140 -15.73 -5.42 -2.41
N ALA A 141 -16.54 -4.37 -2.38
CA ALA A 141 -16.20 -3.10 -3.01
C ALA A 141 -14.95 -2.46 -2.40
N ASN A 142 -14.82 -2.47 -1.06
CA ASN A 142 -13.68 -1.91 -0.34
C ASN A 142 -12.37 -2.67 -0.69
N VAL A 143 -12.38 -4.00 -0.59
CA VAL A 143 -11.21 -4.84 -0.93
C VAL A 143 -10.81 -4.61 -2.39
N LEU A 144 -11.75 -4.62 -3.33
CA LEU A 144 -11.44 -4.40 -4.75
C LEU A 144 -10.80 -3.03 -5.01
N GLY A 145 -11.25 -1.98 -4.31
CA GLY A 145 -10.63 -0.66 -4.39
C GLY A 145 -9.16 -0.68 -3.96
N TRP A 146 -8.83 -1.36 -2.86
CA TRP A 146 -7.45 -1.56 -2.44
C TRP A 146 -6.65 -2.44 -3.41
N ILE A 147 -7.24 -3.51 -3.94
CA ILE A 147 -6.60 -4.35 -4.96
C ILE A 147 -6.24 -3.52 -6.19
N ASP A 148 -7.13 -2.64 -6.66
CA ASP A 148 -6.87 -1.79 -7.82
C ASP A 148 -5.76 -0.78 -7.52
N GLN A 149 -5.78 -0.16 -6.34
CA GLN A 149 -4.73 0.74 -5.89
C GLN A 149 -3.37 0.05 -5.81
N TYR A 150 -3.31 -1.15 -5.22
CA TYR A 150 -2.09 -1.94 -5.14
C TYR A 150 -1.65 -2.49 -6.49
N THR A 151 -2.58 -2.83 -7.38
CA THR A 151 -2.26 -3.27 -8.75
C THR A 151 -1.66 -2.13 -9.56
N ALA A 152 -2.22 -0.92 -9.45
CA ALA A 152 -1.63 0.28 -10.04
C ALA A 152 -0.23 0.57 -9.45
N ALA A 153 -0.09 0.43 -8.13
CA ALA A 153 1.21 0.55 -7.47
C ALA A 153 2.18 -0.59 -7.81
N ALA A 154 1.71 -1.76 -8.24
CA ALA A 154 2.57 -2.90 -8.63
C ALA A 154 3.08 -2.80 -10.07
N LYS A 155 2.41 -2.01 -10.92
CA LYS A 155 2.72 -1.93 -12.34
C LYS A 155 4.19 -1.52 -12.54
N ASP A 156 4.90 -2.28 -13.37
CA ASP A 156 6.25 -1.92 -13.79
C ASP A 156 6.16 -0.65 -14.65
N PRO A 157 6.88 0.43 -14.30
CA PRO A 157 6.91 1.63 -15.13
C PRO A 157 7.65 1.45 -16.47
N GLY A 158 8.22 0.29 -16.75
CA GLY A 158 8.88 0.01 -18.03
C GLY A 158 10.25 0.68 -18.11
N LEU A 159 11.02 0.65 -17.02
CA LEU A 159 12.34 1.29 -16.94
C LEU A 159 13.45 0.52 -17.70
N GLY A 160 13.11 -0.42 -18.60
CA GLY A 160 14.07 -1.28 -19.29
C GLY A 160 15.15 -0.52 -20.05
N ASN A 161 14.82 0.66 -20.58
CA ASN A 161 15.75 1.51 -21.34
C ASN A 161 16.41 2.61 -20.49
N VAL A 162 16.13 2.68 -19.19
CA VAL A 162 16.71 3.67 -18.27
C VAL A 162 17.88 3.03 -17.53
N SER A 163 19.05 3.68 -17.59
CA SER A 163 20.31 3.20 -17.01
C SER A 163 20.98 4.26 -16.13
N GLY A 164 22.06 3.86 -15.43
CA GLY A 164 22.89 4.76 -14.63
C GLY A 164 22.16 5.39 -13.44
N THR A 165 22.58 6.60 -13.08
CA THR A 165 22.08 7.35 -11.91
C THR A 165 20.57 7.59 -11.98
N VAL A 166 20.02 7.86 -13.17
CA VAL A 166 18.58 8.02 -13.37
C VAL A 166 17.83 6.76 -12.92
N ARG A 167 18.29 5.57 -13.32
CA ARG A 167 17.67 4.30 -12.90
C ARG A 167 17.69 4.17 -11.37
N THR A 168 18.78 4.54 -10.71
CA THR A 168 18.90 4.52 -9.25
C THR A 168 17.88 5.44 -8.59
N VAL A 169 17.71 6.67 -9.07
CA VAL A 169 16.70 7.61 -8.54
C VAL A 169 15.30 7.02 -8.66
N LEU A 170 14.94 6.51 -9.85
CA LEU A 170 13.61 5.96 -10.09
C LEU A 170 13.35 4.69 -9.29
N ALA A 171 14.30 3.75 -9.27
CA ALA A 171 14.19 2.52 -8.50
C ALA A 171 14.08 2.81 -6.99
N THR A 172 14.85 3.77 -6.48
CA THR A 172 14.80 4.21 -5.08
C THR A 172 13.41 4.74 -4.73
N ALA A 173 12.85 5.64 -5.54
CA ALA A 173 11.53 6.20 -5.30
C ALA A 173 10.42 5.15 -5.42
N LEU A 174 10.49 4.26 -6.43
CA LEU A 174 9.53 3.18 -6.64
C LEU A 174 9.58 2.11 -5.55
N ALA A 175 10.74 1.89 -4.93
CA ALA A 175 10.88 1.01 -3.76
C ALA A 175 10.13 1.53 -2.53
N GLN A 176 9.79 2.83 -2.49
CA GLN A 176 8.98 3.41 -1.41
C GLN A 176 7.48 3.29 -1.66
N ARG A 177 7.02 2.69 -2.77
CA ARG A 177 5.58 2.51 -3.03
C ARG A 177 4.91 1.75 -1.87
N GLY A 178 3.77 2.26 -1.41
CA GLY A 178 3.09 1.74 -0.23
C GLY A 178 3.49 2.41 1.10
N VAL A 179 4.63 3.10 1.17
CA VAL A 179 5.01 3.89 2.35
C VAL A 179 3.98 5.02 2.55
N PRO A 180 3.50 5.27 3.78
CA PRO A 180 2.51 6.31 4.04
C PRO A 180 3.01 7.71 3.68
N TYR A 181 2.07 8.57 3.26
CA TYR A 181 2.31 10.00 3.24
C TYR A 181 2.45 10.53 4.67
N SER A 182 3.50 11.30 4.94
CA SER A 182 3.70 12.00 6.20
C SER A 182 4.01 13.48 5.94
N TRP A 183 3.14 14.38 6.39
CA TRP A 183 3.32 15.83 6.19
C TRP A 183 4.62 16.32 6.83
N GLY A 184 5.55 16.88 6.06
CA GLY A 184 6.87 17.26 6.56
C GLY A 184 7.86 16.09 6.70
N GLY A 185 7.43 14.85 6.44
CA GLY A 185 8.26 13.65 6.55
C GLY A 185 9.16 13.42 5.34
N GLY A 186 10.25 12.69 5.56
CA GLY A 186 11.22 12.33 4.54
C GLY A 186 12.43 13.26 4.51
N ASN A 187 13.62 12.66 4.39
CA ASN A 187 14.90 13.37 4.24
C ASN A 187 15.87 12.54 3.37
N ALA A 188 17.11 12.99 3.24
CA ALA A 188 18.14 12.31 2.44
C ALA A 188 18.41 10.85 2.86
N GLN A 189 18.11 10.49 4.11
CA GLN A 189 18.35 9.15 4.68
C GLN A 189 17.15 8.21 4.55
N GLY A 190 15.94 8.72 4.29
CA GLY A 190 14.75 7.89 4.11
C GLY A 190 13.49 8.45 4.77
N PRO A 191 12.50 7.58 5.07
CA PRO A 191 11.24 8.00 5.66
C PRO A 191 11.45 8.47 7.11
N SER A 192 10.81 9.58 7.47
CA SER A 192 10.88 10.15 8.82
C SER A 192 9.48 10.43 9.35
N TYR A 193 9.37 10.68 10.66
CA TYR A 193 8.18 11.33 11.19
C TYR A 193 8.06 12.74 10.61
N GLY A 194 6.83 13.17 10.41
CA GLY A 194 6.48 14.48 9.90
C GLY A 194 6.24 15.49 11.02
N ILE A 195 5.52 16.55 10.68
CA ILE A 195 5.10 17.63 11.58
C ILE A 195 3.59 17.83 11.50
N CYS A 196 3.04 18.58 12.46
CA CYS A 196 1.70 19.14 12.36
C CYS A 196 1.79 20.59 11.86
N CYS A 197 0.92 21.06 10.96
CA CYS A 197 -0.12 20.34 10.22
C CYS A 197 -0.16 20.81 8.76
N SER A 198 -0.69 19.98 7.88
CA SER A 198 -1.00 20.38 6.50
C SER A 198 -2.01 21.53 6.47
N PRO A 199 -2.14 22.27 5.35
CA PRO A 199 -3.19 23.27 5.18
C PRO A 199 -4.61 22.72 5.40
N SER A 200 -4.80 21.41 5.19
CA SER A 200 -6.05 20.69 5.45
C SER A 200 -6.17 20.11 6.87
N GLY A 201 -5.30 20.49 7.80
CA GLY A 201 -5.34 20.09 9.20
C GLY A 201 -4.88 18.65 9.48
N LYS A 202 -4.22 17.96 8.54
CA LYS A 202 -3.72 16.60 8.74
C LYS A 202 -2.30 16.63 9.29
N SER A 203 -2.06 15.87 10.36
CA SER A 203 -0.75 15.78 11.02
C SER A 203 0.07 14.62 10.47
N GLY A 204 1.37 14.87 10.23
CA GLY A 204 2.38 13.84 9.96
C GLY A 204 3.17 13.40 11.20
N ALA A 205 2.93 14.01 12.37
CA ALA A 205 3.78 13.85 13.55
C ALA A 205 3.90 12.39 14.07
N SER A 206 2.86 11.57 13.85
CA SER A 206 2.83 10.15 14.24
C SER A 206 2.98 9.18 13.08
N ILE A 207 3.25 9.68 11.86
CA ILE A 207 3.36 8.86 10.65
C ILE A 207 4.80 8.88 10.18
N LYS A 208 5.46 7.71 10.17
CA LYS A 208 6.79 7.57 9.55
C LYS A 208 6.63 7.35 8.04
N GLY A 209 7.07 8.31 7.23
CA GLY A 209 6.84 8.29 5.80
C GLY A 209 7.49 9.46 5.06
N PHE A 210 6.92 9.84 3.93
CA PHE A 210 7.40 10.94 3.09
C PHE A 210 6.27 11.91 2.75
N ASP A 211 6.58 13.20 2.61
CA ASP A 211 5.80 14.10 1.75
C ASP A 211 6.40 14.18 0.34
N CYS A 212 5.78 15.01 -0.51
CA CYS A 212 6.11 15.09 -1.94
C CYS A 212 7.58 15.43 -2.20
N SER A 213 8.10 16.42 -1.47
CA SER A 213 9.47 16.92 -1.63
C SER A 213 10.48 16.16 -0.77
N GLY A 214 10.02 15.50 0.30
CA GLY A 214 10.82 14.54 1.06
C GLY A 214 11.18 13.31 0.25
N LEU A 215 10.23 12.77 -0.54
CA LEU A 215 10.48 11.63 -1.43
C LEU A 215 11.53 11.96 -2.52
N THR A 216 11.41 13.13 -3.15
CA THR A 216 12.38 13.57 -4.17
C THR A 216 13.76 13.79 -3.53
N THR A 217 13.82 14.46 -2.38
CA THR A 217 15.08 14.65 -1.64
C THR A 217 15.77 13.32 -1.35
N TYR A 218 15.04 12.33 -0.86
CA TYR A 218 15.57 10.99 -0.60
C TYR A 218 16.12 10.31 -1.86
N ALA A 219 15.32 10.29 -2.93
CA ALA A 219 15.66 9.56 -4.15
C ALA A 219 16.91 10.12 -4.84
N TYR A 220 17.04 11.45 -4.91
CA TYR A 220 18.20 12.11 -5.51
C TYR A 220 19.44 12.07 -4.61
N ALA A 221 19.26 12.07 -3.29
CA ALA A 221 20.38 11.92 -2.35
C ALA A 221 21.14 10.59 -2.55
N GLN A 222 20.46 9.51 -2.98
CA GLN A 222 21.09 8.22 -3.25
C GLN A 222 22.09 8.24 -4.41
N VAL A 223 22.06 9.29 -5.23
CA VAL A 223 23.02 9.51 -6.32
C VAL A 223 23.86 10.77 -6.09
N GLY A 224 23.91 11.26 -4.85
CA GLY A 224 24.72 12.41 -4.45
C GLY A 224 24.14 13.78 -4.83
N ILE A 225 22.90 13.85 -5.31
CA ILE A 225 22.24 15.12 -5.66
C ILE A 225 21.43 15.62 -4.47
N GLN A 226 21.81 16.78 -3.95
CA GLN A 226 21.12 17.43 -2.83
C GLN A 226 20.01 18.35 -3.37
N LEU A 227 18.77 18.03 -3.03
CA LEU A 227 17.62 18.86 -3.36
C LEU A 227 17.20 19.71 -2.14
N PRO A 228 16.73 20.96 -2.36
CA PRO A 228 16.09 21.75 -1.33
C PRO A 228 14.86 21.05 -0.75
N ARG A 229 14.50 21.39 0.49
CA ARG A 229 13.43 20.69 1.21
C ARG A 229 12.04 20.90 0.61
N THR A 230 11.74 22.04 0.00
CA THR A 230 10.38 22.38 -0.46
C THR A 230 10.22 22.19 -1.96
N ALA A 231 9.03 21.78 -2.41
CA ALA A 231 8.72 21.60 -3.83
C ALA A 231 8.96 22.90 -4.65
N ALA A 232 8.57 24.06 -4.10
CA ALA A 232 8.81 25.35 -4.72
C ALA A 232 10.31 25.67 -4.90
N ALA A 233 11.14 25.36 -3.90
CA ALA A 233 12.59 25.56 -4.02
C ALA A 233 13.23 24.54 -4.98
N GLN A 234 12.74 23.30 -5.01
CA GLN A 234 13.20 22.29 -5.97
C GLN A 234 12.94 22.71 -7.42
N ALA A 235 11.86 23.42 -7.70
CA ALA A 235 11.60 23.96 -9.04
C ALA A 235 12.65 25.00 -9.47
N GLY A 236 13.35 25.64 -8.54
CA GLY A 236 14.46 26.54 -8.86
C GLY A 236 15.76 25.82 -9.22
N VAL A 237 15.82 24.49 -9.15
CA VAL A 237 17.04 23.70 -9.36
C VAL A 237 17.08 23.12 -10.77
N GLY A 238 18.27 23.14 -11.38
CA GLY A 238 18.50 22.52 -12.68
C GLY A 238 17.95 23.35 -13.84
N ARG A 239 17.53 22.66 -14.91
CA ARG A 239 17.01 23.29 -16.14
C ARG A 239 15.50 23.12 -16.21
N ARG A 240 14.77 24.24 -16.17
CA ARG A 240 13.31 24.29 -16.35
C ARG A 240 12.87 23.68 -17.69
N ILE A 241 11.84 22.85 -17.65
CA ILE A 241 11.07 22.35 -18.79
C ILE A 241 9.68 23.03 -18.74
N PRO A 242 9.40 24.02 -19.61
CA PRO A 242 8.15 24.77 -19.56
C PRO A 242 6.90 23.89 -19.69
N ALA A 243 5.85 24.21 -18.93
CA ALA A 243 4.56 23.51 -18.97
C ALA A 243 3.95 23.47 -20.39
N SER A 244 4.19 24.50 -21.21
CA SER A 244 3.71 24.59 -22.59
C SER A 244 4.24 23.48 -23.51
N LEU A 245 5.35 22.82 -23.15
CA LEU A 245 5.88 21.68 -23.91
C LEU A 245 5.19 20.36 -23.56
N GLY A 246 4.35 20.34 -22.52
CA GLY A 246 3.63 19.15 -22.07
C GLY A 246 4.53 18.08 -21.42
N ALA A 247 3.90 17.01 -20.94
CA ALA A 247 4.59 15.92 -20.24
C ALA A 247 5.47 15.06 -21.18
N SER A 248 5.25 15.11 -22.49
CA SER A 248 6.07 14.41 -23.49
C SER A 248 7.48 14.98 -23.63
N ALA A 249 7.71 16.21 -23.21
CA ALA A 249 9.04 16.83 -23.19
C ALA A 249 9.90 16.36 -22.02
N LEU A 250 9.29 15.76 -20.99
CA LEU A 250 9.98 15.22 -19.83
C LEU A 250 10.69 13.90 -20.17
N LYS A 251 11.81 13.66 -19.52
CA LYS A 251 12.58 12.41 -19.55
C LYS A 251 12.50 11.73 -18.18
N PRO A 252 12.57 10.38 -18.13
CA PRO A 252 12.60 9.67 -16.85
C PRO A 252 13.67 10.27 -15.92
N GLY A 253 13.29 10.57 -14.68
CA GLY A 253 14.14 11.25 -13.72
C GLY A 253 14.11 12.78 -13.80
N ASP A 254 13.25 13.40 -14.61
CA ASP A 254 12.90 14.81 -14.43
C ASP A 254 11.89 14.95 -13.26
N LEU A 255 11.91 16.10 -12.58
CA LEU A 255 10.87 16.41 -11.60
C LEU A 255 9.61 16.91 -12.32
N VAL A 256 8.46 16.73 -11.68
CA VAL A 256 7.15 17.15 -12.21
C VAL A 256 6.48 18.03 -11.18
N PHE A 257 6.21 19.29 -11.53
CA PHE A 257 5.69 20.28 -10.59
C PHE A 257 4.23 20.62 -10.85
N TYR A 258 3.52 20.97 -9.77
CA TYR A 258 2.15 21.46 -9.83
C TYR A 258 2.00 22.72 -8.97
N ALA A 259 1.31 23.72 -9.51
CA ALA A 259 1.18 25.05 -8.93
C ALA A 259 -0.27 25.51 -8.90
N TYR A 260 -0.64 26.31 -7.89
CA TYR A 260 -1.94 26.97 -7.86
C TYR A 260 -2.05 28.04 -8.96
N ALA A 261 -0.94 28.70 -9.27
CA ALA A 261 -0.81 29.64 -10.39
C ALA A 261 0.38 29.24 -11.28
N PRO A 262 0.14 28.48 -12.37
CA PRO A 262 1.20 28.09 -13.31
C PRO A 262 2.02 29.30 -13.78
N GLY A 263 3.34 29.15 -13.79
CA GLY A 263 4.29 30.24 -14.07
C GLY A 263 4.76 31.03 -12.84
N ARG A 264 4.25 30.72 -11.63
CA ARG A 264 4.73 31.29 -10.36
C ARG A 264 5.22 30.19 -9.42
N ASP A 265 6.53 30.00 -9.34
CA ASP A 265 7.18 28.96 -8.52
C ASP A 265 6.78 29.00 -7.05
N SER A 266 6.57 30.19 -6.48
CA SER A 266 6.13 30.36 -5.09
C SER A 266 4.77 29.72 -4.80
N THR A 267 3.99 29.38 -5.82
CA THR A 267 2.69 28.73 -5.71
C THR A 267 2.73 27.22 -5.99
N ILE A 268 3.92 26.66 -6.21
CA ILE A 268 4.11 25.21 -6.36
C ILE A 268 3.76 24.53 -5.05
N TYR A 269 2.78 23.64 -5.13
CA TYR A 269 2.23 22.92 -3.98
C TYR A 269 2.54 21.42 -4.01
N HIS A 270 3.01 20.89 -5.15
CA HIS A 270 3.32 19.46 -5.29
C HIS A 270 4.48 19.21 -6.25
N VAL A 271 5.22 18.12 -5.99
CA VAL A 271 6.29 17.61 -6.85
C VAL A 271 6.24 16.07 -6.94
N GLY A 272 6.55 15.51 -8.10
CA GLY A 272 6.78 14.08 -8.32
C GLY A 272 8.04 13.84 -9.16
N ILE A 273 8.39 12.57 -9.38
CA ILE A 273 9.50 12.17 -10.26
C ILE A 273 8.92 11.48 -11.49
N TYR A 274 9.24 11.97 -12.68
CA TYR A 274 8.74 11.44 -13.93
C TYR A 274 9.35 10.07 -14.23
N LEU A 275 8.49 9.11 -14.60
CA LEU A 275 8.87 7.72 -14.90
C LEU A 275 9.00 7.45 -16.40
N GLY A 276 8.50 8.37 -17.24
CA GLY A 276 8.23 8.10 -18.65
C GLY A 276 6.76 7.76 -18.90
N GLY A 277 6.34 7.75 -20.18
CA GLY A 277 5.00 7.32 -20.59
C GLY A 277 3.83 8.11 -19.95
N GLY A 278 4.05 9.38 -19.59
CA GLY A 278 3.05 10.19 -18.91
C GLY A 278 2.79 9.79 -17.45
N GLN A 279 3.70 9.06 -16.81
CA GLN A 279 3.58 8.57 -15.43
C GLN A 279 4.60 9.25 -14.52
N MET A 280 4.26 9.38 -13.24
CA MET A 280 5.16 9.84 -12.18
C MET A 280 5.02 8.96 -10.93
N VAL A 281 6.08 8.89 -10.12
CA VAL A 281 6.01 8.42 -8.74
C VAL A 281 5.97 9.63 -7.79
N ASN A 282 5.06 9.62 -6.83
CA ASN A 282 4.86 10.75 -5.93
C ASN A 282 4.32 10.35 -4.55
N ALA A 283 4.47 11.27 -3.58
CA ALA A 283 3.74 11.28 -2.31
C ALA A 283 2.63 12.33 -2.40
N ALA A 284 1.45 11.96 -2.89
CA ALA A 284 0.49 12.96 -3.38
C ALA A 284 -0.15 13.84 -2.29
N ARG A 285 -0.64 13.24 -1.18
CA ARG A 285 -1.39 13.95 -0.14
C ARG A 285 -1.61 13.10 1.12
N PRO A 286 -1.96 13.72 2.28
CA PRO A 286 -2.35 13.00 3.48
C PRO A 286 -3.43 11.93 3.25
N GLY A 287 -3.34 10.83 3.99
CA GLY A 287 -4.27 9.69 3.87
C GLY A 287 -4.00 8.79 2.67
N THR A 288 -2.93 9.03 1.92
CA THR A 288 -2.50 8.17 0.82
C THR A 288 -1.10 7.61 1.05
N VAL A 289 -0.66 6.74 0.16
CA VAL A 289 0.69 6.16 0.16
C VAL A 289 1.46 6.65 -1.06
N ILE A 290 2.79 6.49 -1.03
CA ILE A 290 3.63 6.63 -2.22
C ILE A 290 3.10 5.70 -3.30
N ARG A 291 2.90 6.24 -4.50
CA ARG A 291 2.30 5.51 -5.60
C ARG A 291 2.77 6.07 -6.94
N GLN A 292 2.37 5.36 -7.98
CA GLN A 292 2.46 5.84 -9.34
C GLN A 292 1.12 6.45 -9.75
N ASP A 293 1.15 7.67 -10.27
CA ASP A 293 0.00 8.37 -10.83
C ASP A 293 0.32 8.81 -12.28
N ALA A 294 -0.71 8.97 -13.11
CA ALA A 294 -0.55 9.70 -14.36
C ALA A 294 -0.19 11.17 -14.06
N VAL A 295 0.65 11.80 -14.87
CA VAL A 295 0.95 13.24 -14.75
C VAL A 295 -0.34 14.08 -14.83
N THR A 296 -1.34 13.59 -15.55
CA THR A 296 -2.67 14.22 -15.70
C THR A 296 -3.62 13.97 -14.53
N ALA A 297 -3.27 13.15 -13.54
CA ALA A 297 -4.14 12.85 -12.40
C ALA A 297 -4.28 14.02 -11.42
N MET A 298 -3.48 15.08 -11.57
CA MET A 298 -3.47 16.28 -10.74
C MET A 298 -3.56 17.54 -11.61
N SER A 299 -4.30 18.54 -11.14
CA SER A 299 -4.47 19.83 -11.83
C SER A 299 -3.30 20.79 -11.54
N GLY A 300 -3.14 21.81 -12.39
CA GLY A 300 -2.11 22.83 -12.18
C GLY A 300 -0.70 22.41 -12.59
N TYR A 301 -0.57 21.51 -13.58
CA TYR A 301 0.72 21.13 -14.16
C TYR A 301 1.56 22.37 -14.49
N ALA A 302 2.77 22.44 -13.91
CA ALA A 302 3.67 23.58 -13.98
C ALA A 302 4.97 23.28 -14.74
N GLY A 303 5.09 22.10 -15.35
CA GLY A 303 6.28 21.67 -16.07
C GLY A 303 7.23 20.83 -15.22
N GLY A 304 8.49 20.79 -15.64
CA GLY A 304 9.59 20.12 -14.95
C GLY A 304 10.79 21.01 -14.69
#